data_AF-A0A7R8L7Q0-F1
#
_entry.id   AF-A0A7R8L7Q0-F1
#
_cell.length_a   1.000
_cell.length_b   1.000
_cell.length_c   1.000
_cell.angle_alpha   90.00
_cell.angle_beta   90.00
_cell.angle_gamma   90.00
#
_symmetry.space_group_name_H-M   'P 1'
#
loop_
_entity.id
_entity.type
_entity.pdbx_description
1 polymer ?
#
loop_
_entity_poly.entity_id
_entity_poly.type
_entity_poly.pdbx_seq_one_letter_code
_entity_poly.pdbx_strand_id
1 'polypeptide(L)'
;MSTRITLDKLGRIVIPKPVREELQLSPGDQLELEKLDEQILLRPLRGTAPLRKKHGIWVFRSGEPLSAETVERTIAAVRRDRDSQNLGTH
;
A
#
# COMPACT_ATOMS: atom_id res chain seq x y z
N MET A 1 -19.11 2.83 -5.05
CA MET A 1 -19.25 2.04 -6.29
C MET A 1 -19.89 0.70 -5.92
N SER A 2 -20.85 0.18 -6.71
CA SER A 2 -21.44 -1.15 -6.47
C SER A 2 -21.22 -2.01 -7.70
N THR A 3 -20.67 -3.21 -7.52
CA THR A 3 -20.44 -4.16 -8.61
C THR A 3 -20.83 -5.55 -8.16
N ARG A 4 -21.50 -6.29 -9.03
CA ARG A 4 -21.88 -7.68 -8.76
C ARG A 4 -20.68 -8.57 -9.03
N ILE A 5 -20.29 -9.38 -8.03
CA ILE A 5 -19.24 -10.39 -8.14
C ILE A 5 -19.86 -11.77 -7.92
N THR A 6 -19.22 -12.81 -8.45
CA THR A 6 -19.66 -14.20 -8.30
C THR A 6 -18.71 -14.95 -7.39
N LEU A 7 -19.26 -15.90 -6.63
CA LEU A 7 -18.50 -16.89 -5.89
C LEU A 7 -18.18 -18.05 -6.84
N ASP A 8 -16.91 -18.42 -6.95
CA ASP A 8 -16.53 -19.58 -7.75
C ASP A 8 -16.82 -20.91 -7.02
N LYS A 9 -16.59 -22.03 -7.70
CA LYS A 9 -16.83 -23.38 -7.14
C LYS A 9 -15.98 -23.69 -5.91
N LEU A 10 -14.90 -22.96 -5.69
CA LEU A 10 -13.97 -23.15 -4.58
C LEU A 10 -14.22 -22.14 -3.44
N GLY A 11 -15.27 -21.31 -3.55
CA GLY A 11 -15.61 -20.33 -2.53
C GLY A 11 -14.77 -19.05 -2.59
N ARG A 12 -14.13 -18.75 -3.71
CA ARG A 12 -13.32 -17.53 -3.89
C ARG A 12 -14.14 -16.45 -4.58
N ILE A 13 -13.84 -15.19 -4.22
CA ILE A 13 -14.34 -14.00 -4.90
C ILE A 13 -13.20 -13.28 -5.60
N VAL A 14 -13.49 -12.66 -6.73
CA VAL A 14 -12.52 -11.80 -7.43
C VAL A 14 -12.70 -10.37 -6.98
N ILE A 15 -11.64 -9.76 -6.45
CA ILE A 15 -11.62 -8.32 -6.15
C ILE A 15 -11.37 -7.57 -7.47
N PRO A 16 -12.32 -6.75 -7.94
CA PRO A 16 -12.18 -6.01 -9.20
C PRO A 16 -10.94 -5.11 -9.20
N LYS A 17 -10.32 -4.94 -10.38
CA LYS A 17 -9.10 -4.14 -10.55
C LYS A 17 -9.20 -2.72 -9.93
N PRO A 18 -10.30 -1.94 -10.11
CA PRO A 18 -10.40 -0.61 -9.51
C PRO A 18 -10.32 -0.64 -7.98
N VAL A 19 -10.99 -1.63 -7.35
CA VAL A 19 -10.97 -1.80 -5.88
C VAL A 19 -9.59 -2.22 -5.40
N ARG A 20 -8.88 -3.08 -6.14
CA ARG A 20 -7.50 -3.45 -5.82
C ARG A 20 -6.56 -2.25 -5.88
N GLU A 21 -6.67 -1.40 -6.89
CA GLU A 21 -5.83 -0.20 -7.03
C GLU A 21 -6.12 0.82 -5.93
N GLU A 22 -7.39 1.07 -5.62
CA GLU A 22 -7.81 1.98 -4.55
C GLU A 22 -7.33 1.53 -3.16
N LEU A 23 -7.41 0.23 -2.88
CA LEU A 23 -6.97 -0.35 -1.61
C LEU A 23 -5.48 -0.73 -1.58
N GLN A 24 -4.77 -0.56 -2.70
CA GLN A 24 -3.36 -0.92 -2.92
C GLN A 24 -3.07 -2.41 -2.65
N LEU A 25 -3.96 -3.29 -3.12
CA LEU A 25 -3.86 -4.74 -2.93
C LEU A 25 -2.96 -5.40 -3.98
N SER A 26 -2.03 -6.21 -3.50
CA SER A 26 -1.12 -7.05 -4.28
C SER A 26 -1.35 -8.54 -4.04
N PRO A 27 -1.00 -9.43 -4.98
CA PRO A 27 -1.02 -10.87 -4.72
C PRO A 27 -0.18 -11.24 -3.50
N GLY A 28 -0.77 -12.01 -2.57
CA GLY A 28 -0.14 -12.38 -1.31
C GLY A 28 -0.54 -11.50 -0.12
N ASP A 29 -1.17 -10.34 -0.36
CA ASP A 29 -1.72 -9.52 0.72
C ASP A 29 -2.78 -10.29 1.52
N GLN A 30 -2.71 -10.15 2.84
CA GLN A 30 -3.68 -10.75 3.74
C GLN A 30 -4.82 -9.78 4.01
N LEU A 31 -6.04 -10.32 4.09
CA LEU A 31 -7.24 -9.57 4.45
C LEU A 31 -7.83 -10.18 5.73
N GLU A 32 -8.21 -9.33 6.66
CA GLU A 32 -9.09 -9.69 7.77
C GLU A 32 -10.52 -9.73 7.27
N LEU A 33 -11.24 -10.80 7.60
CA LEU A 33 -12.65 -10.97 7.29
C LEU A 33 -13.46 -10.92 8.57
N GLU A 34 -14.40 -9.99 8.63
CA GLU A 34 -15.36 -9.85 9.71
C GLU A 34 -16.78 -10.08 9.17
N LYS A 35 -17.58 -10.92 9.84
CA LYS A 35 -18.98 -11.15 9.49
C LYS A 35 -19.86 -10.19 10.29
N LEU A 36 -20.68 -9.42 9.60
CA LEU A 36 -21.65 -8.47 10.16
C LEU A 36 -23.03 -8.83 9.58
N ASP A 37 -23.88 -9.49 10.37
CA ASP A 37 -25.18 -10.01 9.92
C ASP A 37 -25.05 -10.85 8.62
N GLU A 38 -25.62 -10.35 7.53
CA GLU A 38 -25.62 -10.92 6.17
C GLU A 38 -24.53 -10.30 5.26
N GLN A 39 -23.56 -9.61 5.85
CA GLN A 39 -22.46 -8.94 5.15
C GLN A 39 -21.11 -9.45 5.65
N ILE A 40 -20.11 -9.33 4.77
CA ILE A 40 -18.71 -9.49 5.15
C ILE A 40 -17.98 -8.17 4.93
N LEU A 41 -17.17 -7.81 5.91
CA LEU A 41 -16.23 -6.70 5.81
C LEU A 41 -14.83 -7.28 5.61
N LEU A 42 -14.15 -6.85 4.56
CA LEU A 42 -12.77 -7.23 4.27
C LEU A 42 -11.86 -6.03 4.50
N ARG A 43 -10.87 -6.19 5.39
CA ARG A 43 -9.90 -5.14 5.73
C ARG A 43 -8.49 -5.62 5.41
N PRO A 44 -7.68 -4.88 4.65
CA PRO A 44 -6.30 -5.26 4.43
C PRO A 44 -5.53 -5.31 5.75
N LEU A 45 -4.88 -6.44 6.02
CA LEU A 45 -3.93 -6.56 7.12
C LEU A 45 -2.64 -5.85 6.70
N ARG A 46 -2.69 -4.52 6.77
CA ARG A 46 -1.49 -3.71 6.69
C ARG A 46 -0.73 -4.01 7.95
N GLY A 47 0.48 -4.56 7.82
CA GLY A 47 1.40 -4.69 8.95
C GLY A 47 1.35 -3.37 9.68
N THR A 48 0.81 -3.38 10.90
CA THR A 48 0.83 -2.19 11.73
C THR A 48 2.31 -2.01 11.99
N ALA A 49 2.90 -1.11 11.22
CA ALA A 49 4.05 -0.40 11.67
C ALA A 49 3.45 0.67 12.56
N PRO A 50 3.20 0.41 13.86
CA PRO A 50 2.77 1.49 14.72
C PRO A 50 3.81 2.59 14.55
N LEU A 51 3.35 3.80 14.29
CA LEU A 51 4.21 4.97 14.41
C LEU A 51 4.83 4.88 15.81
N ARG A 52 6.15 4.70 15.89
CA ARG A 52 6.86 4.65 17.18
C ARG A 52 7.60 5.95 17.36
N LYS A 53 7.45 6.56 18.54
CA LYS A 53 8.21 7.76 18.89
C LYS A 53 9.66 7.37 19.21
N LYS A 54 10.63 7.78 18.40
CA LYS A 54 12.07 7.60 18.63
C LYS A 54 12.74 8.96 18.70
N HIS A 55 13.35 9.28 19.85
CA HIS A 55 13.98 10.59 20.10
C HIS A 55 13.07 11.79 19.79
N GLY A 56 11.78 11.70 20.17
CA GLY A 56 10.80 12.77 19.91
C GLY A 56 10.14 12.75 18.53
N ILE A 57 10.62 11.94 17.58
CA ILE A 57 10.12 11.88 16.20
C ILE A 57 9.25 10.63 16.00
N TRP A 58 8.10 10.77 15.35
CA TRP A 58 7.26 9.64 14.95
C TRP A 58 7.89 8.90 13.76
N VAL A 59 8.17 7.61 13.94
CA VAL A 59 8.82 6.75 12.94
C VAL A 59 7.83 5.70 12.45
N PHE A 60 7.54 5.73 11.16
CA PHE A 60 6.84 4.66 10.45
C PHE A 60 7.87 3.63 9.96
N ARG A 61 7.67 2.35 10.27
CA ARG A 61 8.53 1.25 9.79
C ARG A 61 7.74 0.32 8.87
N SER A 62 7.68 0.61 7.58
CA SER A 62 7.05 -0.28 6.59
C SER A 62 7.75 -1.63 6.51
N GLY A 63 7.41 -2.58 7.39
CA GLY A 63 7.88 -3.97 7.31
C GLY A 63 9.37 -4.13 7.04
N GLU A 64 9.71 -4.83 5.94
CA GLU A 64 11.09 -5.05 5.51
C GLU A 64 11.81 -3.73 5.18
N PRO A 65 13.09 -3.59 5.57
CA PRO A 65 13.88 -2.44 5.18
C PRO A 65 13.93 -2.30 3.66
N LEU A 66 13.79 -1.08 3.14
CA LEU A 66 14.13 -0.79 1.75
C LEU A 66 15.59 -1.20 1.50
N SER A 67 15.85 -1.83 0.35
CA SER A 67 17.23 -2.11 -0.05
C SER A 67 18.03 -0.81 -0.18
N ALA A 68 19.32 -0.85 0.13
CA ALA A 68 20.22 0.30 -0.03
C ALA A 68 20.14 0.88 -1.45
N GLU A 69 20.09 0.01 -2.46
CA GLU A 69 19.92 0.38 -3.87
C GLU A 69 18.63 1.18 -4.12
N THR A 70 17.50 0.77 -3.53
CA THR A 70 16.22 1.47 -3.69
C THR A 70 16.27 2.86 -3.03
N VAL A 71 16.92 2.97 -1.87
CA VAL A 71 17.13 4.24 -1.17
C VAL A 71 18.01 5.17 -2.01
N GLU A 72 19.15 4.68 -2.51
CA GLU A 72 20.08 5.44 -3.34
C GLU A 72 19.43 5.94 -4.63
N ARG A 73 18.70 5.07 -5.33
CA ARG A 73 17.96 5.43 -6.56
C ARG A 73 16.93 6.53 -6.30
N THR A 74 16.21 6.44 -5.18
CA THR A 74 15.20 7.43 -4.79
C THR A 74 15.86 8.78 -4.48
N ILE A 75 16.95 8.78 -3.72
CA ILE A 75 17.72 10.00 -3.42
C ILE A 75 18.25 10.65 -4.70
N ALA A 76 18.80 9.86 -5.62
CA ALA A 76 19.31 10.35 -6.90
C ALA A 76 18.19 10.95 -7.77
N ALA A 77 17.00 10.34 -7.79
CA ALA A 77 15.85 10.87 -8.52
C ALA A 77 15.39 12.22 -7.95
N VAL A 78 15.19 12.31 -6.64
CA VAL A 78 14.77 13.56 -5.98
C VAL A 78 15.78 14.69 -6.20
N ARG A 79 17.09 14.37 -6.18
CA ARG A 79 18.14 15.35 -6.48
C ARG A 79 18.05 15.85 -7.92
N ARG A 80 17.92 14.96 -8.90
CA ARG A 80 17.77 15.33 -10.32
C ARG A 80 16.54 16.20 -10.55
N ASP A 81 15.41 15.84 -9.94
CA ASP A 81 14.17 16.61 -10.06
C ASP A 81 14.36 18.03 -9.50
N ARG A 82 14.94 18.15 -8.30
CA ARG A 82 15.24 19.44 -7.69
C ARG A 82 16.22 20.26 -8.51
N ASP A 83 17.28 19.64 -9.03
CA ASP A 83 18.29 20.34 -9.83
C ASP A 83 17.67 20.85 -11.14
N SER A 84 16.79 20.06 -11.78
CA SER A 84 16.04 20.51 -12.96
C SER A 84 15.05 21.66 -12.68
N GLN A 85 14.42 21.68 -11.50
CA GLN A 85 13.56 22.78 -11.09
C GLN A 85 14.35 24.06 -10.78
N ASN A 86 15.56 23.93 -10.22
CA ASN A 86 16.41 25.06 -9.85
C ASN A 86 17.14 25.67 -11.05
N LEU A 87 17.53 24.85 -12.02
CA LEU A 87 18.25 25.27 -13.23
C LEU A 87 17.29 25.72 -14.33
N GLY A 88 16.27 26.51 -13.97
CA GLY A 88 15.19 26.95 -14.85
C GLY A 88 15.65 27.19 -16.30
N THR A 89 14.86 26.70 -17.25
CA THR A 89 15.14 26.69 -18.70
C THR A 89 15.76 28.02 -19.14
N HIS A 90 17.06 28.01 -19.40
CA HIS A 90 17.74 29.11 -20.11
C HIS A 90 17.32 29.14 -21.57
#